data_AF-A0A0A8HUE4-F1
#
_entry.id   AF-A0A0A8HUE4-F1
#
_cell.length_a   1.000
_cell.length_b   1.000
_cell.length_c   1.000
_cell.angle_alpha   90.00
_cell.angle_beta   90.00
_cell.angle_gamma   90.00
#
_symmetry.space_group_name_H-M   'P 1'
#
loop_
_entity.id
_entity.type
_entity.pdbx_description
1 polymer ?
#
loop_
_entity_poly.entity_id
_entity_poly.type
_entity_poly.pdbx_seq_one_letter_code
_entity_poly.pdbx_strand_id
1 'polypeptide(L)'
;MRKSLVCLLMSFVLTLSAFAKEQKPSPIEPSESFYPNLEFQNCDNDCLFTLLETGLYFNFLSRFNSDNTNELLVNIYTKLLNSIIDFEKRIQKNASVKLAIIIPEQTIKSYSNTIINSSIAYLLRQRAQIKVKVFLIGTEDEGKIAKALKQAQDEKFNYIIAGFTEKGVKNLLKENLDSNVKVFIPTVHKRNFDIQSENVYFGSIDYQKQIQKLLEYSNGKNIIFSDGTPLANRLDENVLNAGNGSEKIYTINSSKFDFRSILNQNRSFQDSSIILNTSLIKTALISSQIRTYDIEPFVLLSTQVNYNPILLSLTQINDRKKLLLANSISNEDQTLTYLNELFSQNINYNWIAYATSVGLDYFYTQFLDKDSQRIFDESLNDNQFDYKVKIIRSQGLGFTPLQDQ
;
A
#
# COMPACT_ATOMS: atom_id res chain seq x y z
N MET A 1 67.55 -4.50 14.86
CA MET A 1 66.17 -4.89 15.26
C MET A 1 65.08 -4.54 14.23
N ARG A 2 65.21 -3.47 13.43
CA ARG A 2 64.16 -3.02 12.49
C ARG A 2 63.89 -3.94 11.28
N LYS A 3 64.91 -4.68 10.79
CA LYS A 3 64.76 -5.59 9.63
C LYS A 3 64.09 -6.93 9.97
N SER A 4 64.27 -7.42 11.19
CA SER A 4 63.65 -8.69 11.63
C SER A 4 62.14 -8.55 11.82
N LEU A 5 61.67 -7.38 12.29
CA LEU A 5 60.25 -7.10 12.47
C LEU A 5 59.48 -7.02 11.14
N VAL A 6 60.11 -6.51 10.09
CA VAL A 6 59.49 -6.38 8.76
C VAL A 6 59.30 -7.75 8.09
N CYS A 7 60.26 -8.67 8.23
CA CYS A 7 60.11 -10.03 7.72
C CYS A 7 59.01 -10.81 8.46
N LEU A 8 58.84 -10.57 9.77
CA LEU A 8 57.79 -11.22 10.56
C LEU A 8 56.39 -10.73 10.16
N LEU A 9 56.24 -9.42 9.89
CA LEU A 9 54.98 -8.85 9.41
C LEU A 9 54.61 -9.31 8.00
N MET A 10 55.59 -9.44 7.09
CA MET A 10 55.36 -9.96 5.73
C MET A 10 54.91 -11.43 5.75
N SER A 11 55.48 -12.25 6.64
CA SER A 11 55.09 -13.65 6.80
C SER A 11 53.66 -13.80 7.32
N PHE A 12 53.21 -12.89 8.20
CA PHE A 12 51.85 -12.93 8.77
C PHE A 12 50.75 -12.50 7.77
N VAL A 13 51.07 -11.64 6.79
CA VAL A 13 50.11 -11.23 5.75
C VAL A 13 49.90 -12.35 4.71
N LEU A 14 50.94 -13.13 4.42
CA LEU A 14 50.88 -14.26 3.48
C LEU A 14 50.06 -15.45 3.99
N THR A 15 49.96 -15.66 5.31
CA THR A 15 49.16 -16.76 5.88
C THR A 15 47.66 -16.44 5.94
N LEU A 16 47.27 -15.17 5.88
CA LEU A 16 45.86 -14.73 5.87
C LEU A 16 45.18 -14.91 4.51
N SER A 17 45.94 -15.05 3.42
CA SER A 17 45.39 -15.25 2.06
C SER A 17 45.11 -16.73 1.72
N ALA A 18 45.57 -17.68 2.55
CA ALA A 18 45.47 -19.11 2.27
C ALA A 18 44.07 -19.71 2.54
N PHE A 19 43.12 -18.92 3.07
CA PHE A 19 41.75 -19.34 3.37
C PHE A 19 40.68 -18.62 2.53
N ALA A 20 40.99 -18.26 1.28
CA ALA A 20 39.97 -17.79 0.35
C ALA A 20 39.08 -18.97 -0.09
N LYS A 21 37.88 -19.07 0.49
CA LYS A 21 36.84 -20.00 0.03
C LYS A 21 36.37 -19.62 -1.38
N GLU A 22 36.50 -20.54 -2.31
CA GLU A 22 35.94 -20.44 -3.66
C GLU A 22 34.40 -20.47 -3.58
N GLN A 23 33.74 -19.37 -3.96
CA GLN A 23 32.29 -19.33 -4.08
C GLN A 23 31.89 -19.98 -5.41
N LYS A 24 31.55 -21.26 -5.38
CA LYS A 24 30.95 -21.93 -6.54
C LYS A 24 29.47 -21.56 -6.60
N PRO A 25 28.98 -20.94 -7.70
CA PRO A 25 27.55 -20.74 -7.88
C PRO A 25 26.83 -22.09 -7.91
N SER A 26 25.58 -22.09 -7.45
CA SER A 26 24.72 -23.29 -7.38
C SER A 26 24.59 -23.93 -8.78
N PRO A 27 24.67 -25.28 -8.88
CA PRO A 27 24.43 -25.99 -10.14
C PRO A 27 22.94 -26.11 -10.49
N ILE A 28 22.05 -25.56 -9.64
CA ILE A 28 20.61 -25.58 -9.88
C ILE A 28 20.30 -24.50 -10.92
N GLU A 29 19.83 -24.93 -12.10
CA GLU A 29 19.34 -24.02 -13.12
C GLU A 29 18.19 -23.15 -12.55
N PRO A 30 18.16 -21.86 -12.87
CA PRO A 30 17.08 -20.98 -12.43
C PRO A 30 15.72 -21.49 -12.93
N SER A 31 14.69 -21.33 -12.11
CA SER A 31 13.32 -21.76 -12.44
C SER A 31 12.85 -21.11 -13.74
N GLU A 32 12.52 -21.93 -14.74
CA GLU A 32 11.90 -21.47 -15.99
C GLU A 32 10.38 -21.37 -15.82
N SER A 33 9.81 -20.22 -16.19
CA SER A 33 8.36 -20.03 -16.24
C SER A 33 7.76 -20.80 -17.43
N PHE A 34 7.00 -21.85 -17.15
CA PHE A 34 6.31 -22.66 -18.16
C PHE A 34 4.83 -22.28 -18.27
N TYR A 35 4.38 -21.94 -19.47
CA TYR A 35 2.96 -21.63 -19.77
C TYR A 35 2.36 -22.77 -20.62
N PRO A 36 1.52 -23.65 -20.05
CA PRO A 36 0.96 -24.78 -20.79
C PRO A 36 0.00 -24.31 -21.88
N ASN A 37 0.25 -24.71 -23.13
CA ASN A 37 -0.71 -24.55 -24.23
C ASN A 37 -1.73 -25.71 -24.17
N LEU A 38 -3.00 -25.37 -23.97
CA LEU A 38 -4.10 -26.33 -23.84
C LEU A 38 -4.89 -26.53 -25.15
N GLU A 39 -4.50 -25.85 -26.23
CA GLU A 39 -5.19 -25.90 -27.52
C GLU A 39 -4.33 -26.52 -28.63
N PHE A 40 -4.97 -27.29 -29.52
CA PHE A 40 -4.32 -28.11 -30.56
C PHE A 40 -4.11 -27.39 -31.91
N GLN A 41 -4.54 -26.14 -32.05
CA GLN A 41 -4.44 -25.38 -33.29
C GLN A 41 -3.21 -24.46 -33.29
N ASN A 42 -2.47 -24.45 -34.41
CA ASN A 42 -1.31 -23.58 -34.59
C ASN A 42 -1.76 -22.13 -34.80
N CYS A 43 -1.21 -21.20 -34.02
CA CYS A 43 -1.50 -19.77 -34.09
C CYS A 43 -0.43 -19.08 -34.95
N ASP A 44 -0.85 -18.48 -36.06
CA ASP A 44 0.00 -17.69 -36.94
C ASP A 44 0.18 -16.25 -36.41
N ASN A 45 0.89 -15.41 -37.17
CA ASN A 45 1.17 -14.04 -36.73
C ASN A 45 -0.10 -13.19 -36.56
N ASP A 46 -1.09 -13.35 -37.43
CA ASP A 46 -2.35 -12.58 -37.36
C ASP A 46 -3.19 -13.02 -36.16
N CYS A 47 -3.21 -14.33 -35.86
CA CYS A 47 -3.75 -14.87 -34.62
C CYS A 47 -3.04 -14.28 -33.40
N LEU A 48 -1.71 -14.24 -33.39
CA LEU A 48 -0.93 -13.66 -32.28
C LEU A 48 -1.20 -12.16 -32.09
N PHE A 49 -1.32 -11.39 -33.17
CA PHE A 49 -1.71 -9.98 -33.09
C PHE A 49 -3.13 -9.80 -32.57
N THR A 50 -4.07 -10.64 -33.01
CA THR A 50 -5.46 -10.62 -32.50
C THR A 50 -5.51 -10.89 -31.00
N LEU A 51 -4.71 -11.84 -30.50
CA LEU A 51 -4.61 -12.12 -29.06
C LEU A 51 -4.06 -10.91 -28.27
N LEU A 52 -3.12 -10.17 -28.85
CA LEU A 52 -2.60 -8.94 -28.26
C LEU A 52 -3.64 -7.81 -28.28
N GLU A 53 -4.35 -7.62 -29.39
CA GLU A 53 -5.39 -6.59 -29.55
C GLU A 53 -6.59 -6.84 -28.64
N THR A 54 -6.95 -8.10 -28.42
CA THR A 54 -8.04 -8.53 -27.53
C THR A 54 -7.60 -8.66 -26.07
N GLY A 55 -6.34 -8.40 -25.75
CA GLY A 55 -5.82 -8.38 -24.38
C GLY A 55 -5.61 -9.76 -23.75
N LEU A 56 -5.58 -10.83 -24.53
CA LEU A 56 -5.40 -12.22 -24.09
C LEU A 56 -3.90 -12.58 -24.00
N TYR A 57 -3.16 -11.86 -23.16
CA TYR A 57 -1.69 -11.92 -23.11
C TYR A 57 -1.12 -13.27 -22.65
N PHE A 58 -1.79 -14.00 -21.75
CA PHE A 58 -1.34 -15.35 -21.35
C PHE A 58 -1.53 -16.37 -22.46
N ASN A 59 -2.60 -16.22 -23.26
CA ASN A 59 -2.83 -17.03 -24.46
C ASN A 59 -1.80 -16.69 -25.53
N PHE A 60 -1.40 -15.42 -25.63
CA PHE A 60 -0.27 -15.01 -26.45
C PHE A 60 1.04 -15.64 -25.96
N LEU A 61 1.36 -15.57 -24.66
CA LEU A 61 2.59 -16.15 -24.08
C LEU A 61 2.66 -17.68 -24.23
N SER A 62 1.53 -18.39 -24.11
CA SER A 62 1.49 -19.85 -24.24
C SER A 62 1.54 -20.34 -25.70
N ARG A 63 1.10 -19.50 -26.65
CA ARG A 63 1.08 -19.85 -28.09
C ARG A 63 2.25 -19.26 -28.88
N PHE A 64 3.02 -18.37 -28.27
CA PHE A 64 4.19 -17.80 -28.91
C PHE A 64 5.30 -18.85 -29.03
N ASN A 65 5.75 -19.10 -30.25
CA ASN A 65 6.85 -20.01 -30.54
C ASN A 65 8.19 -19.25 -30.58
N SER A 66 9.22 -19.76 -29.90
CA SER A 66 10.58 -19.20 -29.89
C SER A 66 11.22 -19.06 -31.27
N ASP A 67 10.76 -19.84 -32.24
CA ASP A 67 11.27 -19.82 -33.63
C ASP A 67 10.54 -18.80 -34.53
N ASN A 68 9.66 -17.96 -33.96
CA ASN A 68 8.94 -16.95 -34.74
C ASN A 68 9.91 -15.90 -35.32
N THR A 69 9.81 -15.64 -36.62
CA THR A 69 10.70 -14.71 -37.34
C THR A 69 10.18 -13.27 -37.40
N ASN A 70 8.96 -13.02 -36.93
CA ASN A 70 8.37 -11.69 -36.87
C ASN A 70 8.99 -10.90 -35.70
N GLU A 71 9.91 -10.01 -36.05
CA GLU A 71 10.70 -9.22 -35.10
C GLU A 71 9.84 -8.43 -34.10
N LEU A 72 8.63 -7.98 -34.50
CA LEU A 72 7.71 -7.27 -33.62
C LEU A 72 7.10 -8.20 -32.57
N LEU A 73 6.62 -9.38 -32.98
CA LEU A 73 6.03 -10.36 -32.06
C LEU A 73 7.08 -10.95 -31.12
N VAL A 74 8.29 -11.25 -31.61
CA VAL A 74 9.45 -11.65 -30.80
C VAL A 74 9.76 -10.60 -29.76
N ASN A 75 9.85 -9.34 -30.17
CA ASN A 75 10.08 -8.24 -29.24
C ASN A 75 8.96 -8.10 -28.21
N ILE A 76 7.69 -8.31 -28.58
CA ILE A 76 6.55 -8.23 -27.65
C ILE A 76 6.58 -9.40 -26.66
N TYR A 77 6.87 -10.62 -27.12
CA TYR A 77 7.03 -11.80 -26.26
C TYR A 77 8.19 -11.64 -25.28
N THR A 78 9.38 -11.29 -25.76
CA THR A 78 10.54 -11.01 -24.92
C THR A 78 10.24 -9.87 -23.94
N LYS A 79 9.41 -8.90 -24.30
CA LYS A 79 9.03 -7.80 -23.41
C LYS A 79 7.92 -8.13 -22.44
N LEU A 80 6.97 -8.99 -22.75
CA LEU A 80 5.97 -9.47 -21.78
C LEU A 80 6.62 -10.43 -20.77
N LEU A 81 7.60 -11.23 -21.21
CA LEU A 81 8.45 -12.01 -20.32
C LEU A 81 9.34 -11.12 -19.44
N ASN A 82 9.89 -10.03 -20.00
CA ASN A 82 10.78 -9.11 -19.28
C ASN A 82 10.09 -7.88 -18.66
N SER A 83 8.76 -7.68 -18.77
CA SER A 83 8.06 -6.43 -18.41
C SER A 83 7.95 -6.16 -16.91
N ILE A 84 8.41 -7.07 -16.05
CA ILE A 84 8.63 -6.75 -14.63
C ILE A 84 9.93 -5.92 -14.46
N ILE A 85 10.90 -6.03 -15.37
CA ILE A 85 12.25 -5.44 -15.24
C ILE A 85 12.55 -4.40 -16.33
N ASP A 86 11.93 -4.46 -17.51
CA ASP A 86 12.22 -3.56 -18.64
C ASP A 86 11.32 -2.30 -18.71
N PHE A 87 10.43 -2.11 -17.72
CA PHE A 87 9.61 -0.90 -17.55
C PHE A 87 10.48 0.38 -17.44
N GLU A 88 11.66 0.28 -16.81
CA GLU A 88 12.60 1.41 -16.66
C GLU A 88 13.20 1.91 -17.99
N LYS A 89 13.29 1.07 -19.03
CA LYS A 89 13.97 1.43 -20.30
C LYS A 89 13.03 1.98 -21.37
N ARG A 90 11.79 1.51 -21.48
CA ARG A 90 10.86 1.91 -22.56
C ARG A 90 10.21 3.27 -22.36
N ILE A 91 10.10 3.71 -21.11
CA ILE A 91 9.64 5.05 -20.75
C ILE A 91 10.61 6.17 -21.24
N GLN A 92 11.83 5.83 -21.65
CA GLN A 92 12.91 6.79 -21.89
C GLN A 92 13.00 7.39 -23.30
N LYS A 93 12.06 7.12 -24.22
CA LYS A 93 12.06 7.78 -25.53
C LYS A 93 10.89 8.77 -25.62
N ASN A 94 11.24 10.05 -25.47
CA ASN A 94 10.44 11.26 -25.72
C ASN A 94 9.54 11.79 -24.59
N ALA A 95 9.62 11.25 -23.37
CA ALA A 95 8.94 11.85 -22.22
C ALA A 95 9.65 13.15 -21.76
N SER A 96 9.03 14.31 -21.98
CA SER A 96 9.48 15.58 -21.36
C SER A 96 9.25 15.59 -19.84
N VAL A 97 8.31 14.78 -19.37
CA VAL A 97 7.83 14.77 -18.00
C VAL A 97 8.45 13.62 -17.18
N LYS A 98 8.88 13.93 -15.95
CA LYS A 98 9.57 12.99 -15.05
C LYS A 98 8.90 12.91 -13.68
N LEU A 99 8.75 11.69 -13.18
CA LEU A 99 8.20 11.33 -11.87
C LEU A 99 9.27 10.62 -11.02
N ALA A 100 9.54 11.14 -9.84
CA ALA A 100 10.35 10.45 -8.84
C ALA A 100 9.46 9.78 -7.80
N ILE A 101 9.86 8.60 -7.33
CA ILE A 101 9.22 7.90 -6.22
C ILE A 101 10.29 7.72 -5.12
N ILE A 102 10.15 8.40 -3.99
CA ILE A 102 11.12 8.36 -2.89
C ILE A 102 10.56 7.49 -1.75
N ILE A 103 11.28 6.44 -1.39
CA ILE A 103 10.80 5.38 -0.50
C ILE A 103 11.84 5.07 0.59
N PRO A 104 11.50 5.24 1.88
CA PRO A 104 12.31 4.77 3.00
C PRO A 104 11.98 3.31 3.32
N GLU A 105 12.50 2.38 2.53
CA GLU A 105 12.04 0.99 2.48
C GLU A 105 12.23 0.20 3.78
N GLN A 106 13.20 0.59 4.60
CA GLN A 106 13.43 -0.02 5.92
C GLN A 106 12.44 0.49 6.97
N THR A 107 11.85 1.68 6.76
CA THR A 107 10.92 2.33 7.70
C THR A 107 9.48 1.86 7.45
N ILE A 108 9.02 1.91 6.20
CA ILE A 108 7.62 1.62 5.85
C ILE A 108 7.38 0.19 5.34
N LYS A 109 8.45 -0.62 5.20
CA LYS A 109 8.40 -2.07 4.92
C LYS A 109 7.47 -2.42 3.75
N SER A 110 6.38 -3.14 3.97
CA SER A 110 5.44 -3.59 2.93
C SER A 110 4.73 -2.45 2.20
N TYR A 111 4.58 -1.27 2.82
CA TYR A 111 4.03 -0.10 2.15
C TYR A 111 4.94 0.41 1.04
N SER A 112 6.25 0.10 1.07
CA SER A 112 7.19 0.42 -0.02
C SER A 112 6.74 -0.17 -1.35
N ASN A 113 6.53 -1.49 -1.37
CA ASN A 113 6.07 -2.21 -2.56
C ASN A 113 4.65 -1.79 -2.94
N THR A 114 3.82 -1.45 -1.95
CA THR A 114 2.46 -0.95 -2.20
C THR A 114 2.48 0.34 -3.02
N ILE A 115 3.26 1.33 -2.59
CA ILE A 115 3.33 2.64 -3.26
C ILE A 115 3.97 2.50 -4.65
N ILE A 116 5.08 1.76 -4.76
CA ILE A 116 5.77 1.56 -6.05
C ILE A 116 4.83 0.86 -7.05
N ASN A 117 4.24 -0.27 -6.68
CA ASN A 117 3.44 -1.07 -7.60
C ASN A 117 2.13 -0.38 -7.97
N SER A 118 1.45 0.28 -7.03
CA SER A 118 0.23 1.04 -7.33
C SER A 118 0.50 2.24 -8.24
N SER A 119 1.67 2.88 -8.10
CA SER A 119 2.13 3.92 -9.03
C SER A 119 2.32 3.34 -10.44
N ILE A 120 3.02 2.21 -10.56
CA ILE A 120 3.25 1.55 -11.85
C ILE A 120 1.93 1.08 -12.47
N ALA A 121 1.05 0.44 -11.69
CA ALA A 121 -0.27 -0.02 -12.14
C ALA A 121 -1.11 1.12 -12.70
N TYR A 122 -1.15 2.27 -12.02
CA TYR A 122 -1.83 3.45 -12.51
C TYR A 122 -1.22 3.98 -13.82
N LEU A 123 0.11 4.07 -13.91
CA LEU A 123 0.77 4.57 -15.12
C LEU A 123 0.56 3.65 -16.32
N LEU A 124 0.54 2.32 -16.10
CA LEU A 124 0.18 1.35 -17.12
C LEU A 124 -1.28 1.52 -17.56
N ARG A 125 -2.19 1.72 -16.59
CA ARG A 125 -3.62 1.99 -16.85
C ARG A 125 -3.83 3.23 -17.74
N GLN A 126 -3.06 4.28 -17.52
CA GLN A 126 -3.12 5.50 -18.34
C GLN A 126 -2.26 5.46 -19.60
N ARG A 127 -1.48 4.40 -19.81
CA ARG A 127 -0.47 4.33 -20.89
C ARG A 127 0.49 5.54 -20.87
N ALA A 128 0.81 5.99 -19.65
CA ALA A 128 1.55 7.22 -19.41
C ALA A 128 2.95 7.17 -20.03
N GLN A 129 3.30 8.21 -20.79
CA GLN A 129 4.63 8.39 -21.38
C GLN A 129 5.50 9.28 -20.49
N ILE A 130 5.84 8.81 -19.28
CA ILE A 130 6.59 9.62 -18.29
C ILE A 130 7.83 8.89 -17.79
N LYS A 131 8.93 9.62 -17.54
CA LYS A 131 10.14 9.06 -16.93
C LYS A 131 9.95 8.80 -15.44
N VAL A 132 9.85 7.54 -15.03
CA VAL A 132 9.80 7.15 -13.62
C VAL A 132 11.18 6.77 -13.10
N LYS A 133 11.51 7.20 -11.88
CA LYS A 133 12.68 6.71 -11.14
C LYS A 133 12.36 6.51 -9.67
N VAL A 134 12.76 5.36 -9.13
CA VAL A 134 12.59 5.03 -7.71
C VAL A 134 13.89 5.33 -6.94
N PHE A 135 13.77 6.04 -5.83
CA PHE A 135 14.85 6.35 -4.91
C PHE A 135 14.60 5.63 -3.59
N LEU A 136 15.36 4.57 -3.34
CA LEU A 136 15.37 3.85 -2.07
C LEU A 136 16.35 4.55 -1.11
N ILE A 137 15.84 5.07 0.01
CA ILE A 137 16.63 5.88 0.95
C ILE A 137 16.91 5.16 2.27
N GLY A 138 16.39 3.95 2.47
CA GLY A 138 16.49 3.20 3.72
C GLY A 138 15.60 3.78 4.82
N THR A 139 16.04 4.89 5.40
CA THR A 139 15.42 5.51 6.57
C THR A 139 15.13 6.98 6.34
N GLU A 140 14.21 7.53 7.14
CA GLU A 140 13.74 8.92 7.06
C GLU A 140 14.64 9.91 7.80
N ASP A 141 15.95 9.71 7.75
CA ASP A 141 16.89 10.64 8.37
C ASP A 141 17.07 11.86 7.46
N GLU A 142 17.21 13.04 8.08
CA GLU A 142 17.23 14.34 7.39
C GLU A 142 18.22 14.36 6.21
N GLY A 143 19.48 13.96 6.44
CA GLY A 143 20.49 13.93 5.39
C GLY A 143 20.20 12.95 4.24
N LYS A 144 19.44 11.87 4.48
CA LYS A 144 19.06 10.92 3.42
C LYS A 144 17.93 11.48 2.55
N ILE A 145 16.95 12.13 3.18
CA ILE A 145 15.86 12.83 2.48
C ILE A 145 16.44 13.97 1.65
N ALA A 146 17.28 14.83 2.24
CA ALA A 146 17.94 15.94 1.54
C ALA A 146 18.74 15.45 0.32
N LYS A 147 19.51 14.37 0.48
CA LYS A 147 20.29 13.77 -0.62
C LYS A 147 19.38 13.30 -1.76
N ALA A 148 18.28 12.61 -1.44
CA ALA A 148 17.36 12.10 -2.44
C ALA A 148 16.63 13.23 -3.18
N LEU A 149 16.18 14.27 -2.47
CA LEU A 149 15.56 15.46 -3.06
C LEU A 149 16.52 16.21 -3.97
N LYS A 150 17.77 16.41 -3.52
CA LYS A 150 18.80 17.04 -4.34
C LYS A 150 19.07 16.25 -5.62
N GLN A 151 19.21 14.92 -5.51
CA GLN A 151 19.41 14.08 -6.68
C GLN A 151 18.21 14.12 -7.64
N ALA A 152 16.98 14.13 -7.10
CA ALA A 152 15.77 14.29 -7.90
C ALA A 152 15.75 15.64 -8.65
N GLN A 153 16.09 16.74 -7.96
CA GLN A 153 16.21 18.07 -8.56
C GLN A 153 17.30 18.16 -9.63
N ASP A 154 18.50 17.64 -9.35
CA ASP A 154 19.62 17.60 -10.30
C ASP A 154 19.25 16.85 -11.59
N GLU A 155 18.45 15.78 -11.45
CA GLU A 155 17.92 15.01 -12.58
C GLU A 155 16.61 15.58 -13.18
N LYS A 156 16.16 16.75 -12.71
CA LYS A 156 14.97 17.50 -13.15
C LYS A 156 13.64 16.75 -12.93
N PHE A 157 13.51 16.07 -11.80
CA PHE A 157 12.23 15.51 -11.33
C PHE A 157 11.48 16.59 -10.53
N ASN A 158 10.46 17.17 -11.16
CA ASN A 158 9.61 18.18 -10.53
C ASN A 158 8.39 17.58 -9.81
N TYR A 159 8.12 16.29 -10.01
CA TYR A 159 6.98 15.60 -9.40
C TYR A 159 7.49 14.41 -8.62
N ILE A 160 7.13 14.36 -7.35
CA ILE A 160 7.64 13.38 -6.40
C ILE A 160 6.47 12.71 -5.68
N ILE A 161 6.44 11.38 -5.69
CA ILE A 161 5.64 10.59 -4.74
C ILE A 161 6.58 10.18 -3.61
N ALA A 162 6.25 10.52 -2.37
CA ALA A 162 7.07 10.21 -1.20
C ALA A 162 6.30 9.33 -0.21
N GLY A 163 6.79 8.12 0.04
CA GLY A 163 6.20 7.18 1.02
C GLY A 163 6.64 7.48 2.46
N PHE A 164 6.40 8.70 2.94
CA PHE A 164 6.92 9.15 4.23
C PHE A 164 5.94 8.96 5.40
N THR A 165 6.45 8.59 6.56
CA THR A 165 5.73 8.73 7.84
C THR A 165 5.73 10.18 8.29
N GLU A 166 5.07 10.47 9.42
CA GLU A 166 5.10 11.81 10.01
C GLU A 166 6.52 12.31 10.32
N LYS A 167 7.45 11.41 10.65
CA LYS A 167 8.87 11.77 10.83
C LYS A 167 9.47 12.25 9.51
N GLY A 168 9.31 11.47 8.44
CA GLY A 168 9.81 11.81 7.11
C GLY A 168 9.23 13.12 6.59
N VAL A 169 7.93 13.37 6.79
CA VAL A 169 7.31 14.65 6.42
C VAL A 169 7.88 15.81 7.24
N LYS A 170 8.00 15.68 8.56
CA LYS A 170 8.63 16.72 9.39
C LYS A 170 10.06 17.05 8.94
N ASN A 171 10.81 16.07 8.47
CA ASN A 171 12.15 16.30 7.92
C ASN A 171 12.11 16.92 6.53
N LEU A 172 11.23 16.46 5.64
CA LEU A 172 11.00 17.06 4.32
C LEU A 172 10.68 18.56 4.40
N LEU A 173 9.90 18.97 5.41
CA LEU A 173 9.45 20.36 5.55
C LEU A 173 10.53 21.31 6.08
N LYS A 174 11.62 20.78 6.61
CA LYS A 174 12.81 21.58 6.92
C LYS A 174 13.61 21.89 5.66
N GLU A 175 13.42 21.13 4.59
CA GLU A 175 14.10 21.33 3.32
C GLU A 175 13.47 22.49 2.56
N ASN A 176 14.31 23.32 1.95
CA ASN A 176 13.85 24.41 1.09
C ASN A 176 13.49 23.85 -0.30
N LEU A 177 12.25 23.38 -0.45
CA LEU A 177 11.73 22.85 -1.71
C LEU A 177 11.50 24.00 -2.71
N ASP A 178 12.02 23.84 -3.93
CA ASP A 178 11.67 24.73 -5.05
C ASP A 178 10.14 24.72 -5.25
N SER A 179 9.56 25.91 -5.45
CA SER A 179 8.14 26.12 -5.76
C SER A 179 7.61 25.27 -6.92
N ASN A 180 8.47 24.91 -7.87
CA ASN A 180 8.14 24.07 -9.01
C ASN A 180 8.14 22.58 -8.70
N VAL A 181 8.70 22.16 -7.55
CA VAL A 181 8.72 20.77 -7.11
C VAL A 181 7.46 20.48 -6.31
N LYS A 182 6.66 19.55 -6.80
CA LYS A 182 5.41 19.11 -6.20
C LYS A 182 5.61 17.73 -5.57
N VAL A 183 5.33 17.61 -4.27
CA VAL A 183 5.50 16.37 -3.51
C VAL A 183 4.15 15.86 -3.05
N PHE A 184 3.80 14.64 -3.45
CA PHE A 184 2.61 13.94 -2.98
C PHE A 184 2.99 12.86 -1.97
N ILE A 185 2.25 12.79 -0.85
CA ILE A 185 2.52 11.90 0.26
C ILE A 185 1.26 11.09 0.59
N PRO A 186 1.12 9.86 0.07
CA PRO A 186 -0.10 9.05 0.23
C PRO A 186 -0.32 8.52 1.66
N THR A 187 0.70 8.57 2.51
CA THR A 187 0.80 7.84 3.78
C THR A 187 0.39 8.65 5.01
N VAL A 188 0.28 9.97 4.91
CA VAL A 188 -0.04 10.86 6.04
C VAL A 188 -1.12 11.86 5.68
N HIS A 189 -1.81 12.35 6.72
CA HIS A 189 -2.89 13.32 6.61
C HIS A 189 -2.38 14.71 7.01
N LYS A 190 -2.79 15.76 6.28
CA LYS A 190 -2.29 17.14 6.49
C LYS A 190 -2.47 17.65 7.91
N ARG A 191 -3.60 17.31 8.56
CA ARG A 191 -3.95 17.70 9.94
C ARG A 191 -2.84 17.43 10.98
N ASN A 192 -1.95 16.48 10.72
CA ASN A 192 -0.87 16.14 11.65
C ASN A 192 0.28 17.16 11.63
N PHE A 193 0.16 18.21 10.81
CA PHE A 193 1.16 19.22 10.64
C PHE A 193 0.51 20.62 10.55
N ASP A 194 1.18 21.60 11.13
CA ASP A 194 0.78 23.01 11.08
C ASP A 194 1.55 23.73 9.96
N ILE A 195 1.09 23.58 8.72
CA ILE A 195 1.84 24.07 7.55
C ILE A 195 0.91 24.55 6.43
N GLN A 196 1.34 25.61 5.75
CA GLN A 196 0.74 26.20 4.56
C GLN A 196 1.58 25.94 3.30
N SER A 197 2.27 24.80 3.20
CA SER A 197 3.08 24.49 2.01
C SER A 197 2.18 24.25 0.80
N GLU A 198 2.28 25.12 -0.20
CA GLU A 198 1.48 25.05 -1.44
C GLU A 198 1.92 23.91 -2.38
N ASN A 199 3.09 23.33 -2.15
CA ASN A 199 3.70 22.33 -3.02
C ASN A 199 3.79 20.92 -2.41
N VAL A 200 3.28 20.72 -1.20
CA VAL A 200 3.18 19.40 -0.54
C VAL A 200 1.72 19.00 -0.40
N TYR A 201 1.40 17.80 -0.89
CA TYR A 201 0.05 17.26 -0.99
C TYR A 201 -0.07 15.95 -0.20
N PHE A 202 -1.20 15.76 0.45
CA PHE A 202 -1.43 14.70 1.42
C PHE A 202 -2.57 13.79 0.97
N GLY A 203 -2.33 12.48 1.02
CA GLY A 203 -3.24 11.47 0.47
C GLY A 203 -3.80 10.47 1.49
N SER A 204 -3.43 10.53 2.77
CA SER A 204 -3.99 9.57 3.73
C SER A 204 -5.49 9.74 3.89
N ILE A 205 -6.18 8.64 4.13
CA ILE A 205 -7.57 8.61 4.59
C ILE A 205 -7.73 9.33 5.95
N ASP A 206 -8.93 9.85 6.20
CA ASP A 206 -9.26 10.58 7.43
C ASP A 206 -9.94 9.66 8.45
N TYR A 207 -9.15 9.10 9.36
CA TYR A 207 -9.67 8.24 10.43
C TYR A 207 -10.62 8.97 11.39
N GLN A 208 -10.50 10.30 11.55
CA GLN A 208 -11.42 11.06 12.40
C GLN A 208 -12.81 11.10 11.76
N LYS A 209 -12.89 11.39 10.45
CA LYS A 209 -14.16 11.30 9.70
C LYS A 209 -14.73 9.87 9.73
N GLN A 210 -13.89 8.85 9.62
CA GLN A 210 -14.34 7.45 9.72
C GLN A 210 -14.97 7.14 11.08
N ILE A 211 -14.32 7.55 12.17
CA ILE A 211 -14.83 7.33 13.53
C ILE A 211 -16.12 8.10 13.76
N GLN A 212 -16.17 9.38 13.36
CA GLN A 212 -17.39 10.18 13.45
C GLN A 212 -18.56 9.49 12.74
N LYS A 213 -18.33 9.01 11.51
CA LYS A 213 -19.37 8.31 10.73
C LYS A 213 -19.78 6.98 11.38
N LEU A 214 -18.85 6.24 11.97
CA LEU A 214 -19.15 4.99 12.69
C LEU A 214 -19.99 5.25 13.95
N LEU A 215 -19.71 6.31 14.69
CA LEU A 215 -20.40 6.64 15.93
C LEU A 215 -21.87 7.06 15.71
N GLU A 216 -22.26 7.46 14.50
CA GLU A 216 -23.68 7.64 14.13
C GLU A 216 -24.50 6.35 14.29
N TYR A 217 -23.84 5.18 14.23
CA TYR A 217 -24.46 3.86 14.42
C TYR A 217 -24.30 3.33 15.84
N SER A 218 -23.78 4.15 16.77
CA SER A 218 -23.63 3.77 18.17
C SER A 218 -24.88 4.12 18.99
N ASN A 219 -25.14 3.37 20.06
CA ASN A 219 -26.12 3.73 21.08
C ASN A 219 -25.56 4.64 22.21
N GLY A 220 -24.34 5.17 22.05
CA GLY A 220 -23.68 6.05 23.03
C GLY A 220 -23.02 5.33 24.21
N LYS A 221 -23.35 4.05 24.46
CA LYS A 221 -22.65 3.21 25.45
C LYS A 221 -21.43 2.57 24.79
N ASN A 222 -20.40 3.40 24.58
CA ASN A 222 -19.20 3.03 23.86
C ASN A 222 -18.16 2.31 24.76
N ILE A 223 -17.62 1.19 24.28
CA ILE A 223 -16.48 0.49 24.88
C ILE A 223 -15.42 0.28 23.80
N ILE A 224 -14.16 0.56 24.11
CA ILE A 224 -13.05 0.49 23.16
C ILE A 224 -12.17 -0.71 23.49
N PHE A 225 -11.90 -1.56 22.50
CA PHE A 225 -10.75 -2.45 22.50
C PHE A 225 -9.62 -1.82 21.70
N SER A 226 -8.45 -1.72 22.32
CA SER A 226 -7.27 -1.10 21.74
C SER A 226 -6.11 -2.08 21.75
N ASP A 227 -5.26 -2.06 20.72
CA ASP A 227 -4.05 -2.89 20.70
C ASP A 227 -2.80 -2.17 21.22
N GLY A 228 -2.95 -0.92 21.67
CA GLY A 228 -1.89 -0.11 22.27
C GLY A 228 -0.82 0.37 21.28
N THR A 229 -1.04 0.19 19.97
CA THR A 229 -0.14 0.72 18.95
C THR A 229 -0.31 2.24 18.80
N PRO A 230 0.67 2.97 18.22
CA PRO A 230 0.51 4.39 17.96
C PRO A 230 -0.71 4.73 17.11
N LEU A 231 -1.08 3.85 16.16
CA LEU A 231 -2.31 4.03 15.40
C LEU A 231 -3.54 3.84 16.29
N ALA A 232 -3.63 2.74 17.04
CA ALA A 232 -4.76 2.48 17.93
C ALA A 232 -4.96 3.59 18.96
N ASN A 233 -3.90 4.09 19.60
CA ASN A 233 -4.01 5.19 20.57
C ASN A 233 -4.63 6.45 19.92
N ARG A 234 -4.26 6.78 18.68
CA ARG A 234 -4.88 7.90 17.95
C ARG A 234 -6.34 7.62 17.59
N LEU A 235 -6.67 6.38 17.25
CA LEU A 235 -8.08 6.00 17.03
C LEU A 235 -8.88 6.09 18.33
N ASP A 236 -8.29 5.70 19.46
CA ASP A 236 -8.92 5.79 20.78
C ASP A 236 -9.18 7.26 21.16
N GLU A 237 -8.19 8.13 20.97
CA GLU A 237 -8.33 9.58 21.16
C GLU A 237 -9.43 10.17 20.28
N ASN A 238 -9.49 9.77 19.01
CA ASN A 238 -10.56 10.20 18.09
C ASN A 238 -11.94 9.74 18.58
N VAL A 239 -12.07 8.53 19.14
CA VAL A 239 -13.34 8.06 19.73
C VAL A 239 -13.68 8.87 20.97
N LEU A 240 -12.73 9.12 21.87
CA LEU A 240 -12.95 9.93 23.08
C LEU A 240 -13.40 11.35 22.74
N ASN A 241 -12.78 11.97 21.73
CA ASN A 241 -13.09 13.33 21.31
C ASN A 241 -14.44 13.46 20.59
N ALA A 242 -14.86 12.44 19.85
CA ALA A 242 -16.12 12.43 19.11
C ALA A 242 -17.29 11.86 19.94
N GLY A 243 -17.00 11.10 20.99
CA GLY A 243 -17.95 10.48 21.90
C GLY A 243 -18.20 11.30 23.17
N ASN A 244 -18.35 10.61 24.29
CA ASN A 244 -18.65 11.21 25.59
C ASN A 244 -17.39 11.54 26.40
N GLY A 245 -16.20 11.17 25.92
CA GLY A 245 -14.90 11.38 26.57
C GLY A 245 -14.64 10.49 27.80
N SER A 246 -15.55 9.57 28.12
CA SER A 246 -15.49 8.68 29.29
C SER A 246 -15.59 7.21 28.92
N GLU A 247 -15.32 6.87 27.67
CA GLU A 247 -15.33 5.51 27.15
C GLU A 247 -14.34 4.60 27.89
N LYS A 248 -14.78 3.38 28.20
CA LYS A 248 -13.89 2.38 28.82
C LYS A 248 -12.97 1.79 27.76
N ILE A 249 -11.67 1.82 28.01
CA ILE A 249 -10.64 1.27 27.11
C ILE A 249 -10.05 -0.02 27.69
N TYR A 250 -10.07 -1.08 26.90
CA TYR A 250 -9.44 -2.36 27.20
C TYR A 250 -8.26 -2.60 26.24
N THR A 251 -7.03 -2.47 26.75
CA THR A 251 -5.82 -2.62 25.95
C THR A 251 -5.35 -4.08 25.88
N ILE A 252 -5.33 -4.65 24.68
CA ILE A 252 -4.89 -6.01 24.37
C ILE A 252 -3.45 -5.96 23.88
N ASN A 253 -2.49 -5.86 24.81
CA ASN A 253 -1.07 -5.74 24.49
C ASN A 253 -0.33 -7.09 24.36
N SER A 254 -0.98 -8.22 24.67
CA SER A 254 -0.35 -9.54 24.63
C SER A 254 -1.18 -10.58 23.86
N SER A 255 -0.50 -11.61 23.36
CA SER A 255 -1.13 -12.77 22.72
C SER A 255 -1.88 -13.68 23.70
N LYS A 256 -1.68 -13.49 25.02
CA LYS A 256 -2.30 -14.26 26.10
C LYS A 256 -3.26 -13.39 26.93
N PHE A 257 -3.92 -12.45 26.29
CA PHE A 257 -4.87 -11.58 26.96
C PHE A 257 -5.99 -12.40 27.60
N ASP A 258 -6.22 -12.19 28.91
CA ASP A 258 -7.22 -12.94 29.66
C ASP A 258 -8.62 -12.35 29.43
N PHE A 259 -9.23 -12.73 28.31
CA PHE A 259 -10.60 -12.36 27.98
C PHE A 259 -11.61 -12.79 29.06
N ARG A 260 -11.33 -13.88 29.78
CA ARG A 260 -12.22 -14.36 30.84
C ARG A 260 -12.36 -13.32 31.95
N SER A 261 -11.24 -12.75 32.39
CA SER A 261 -11.25 -11.75 33.47
C SER A 261 -12.09 -10.50 33.17
N ILE A 262 -12.27 -10.17 31.89
CA ILE A 262 -12.94 -8.94 31.45
C ILE A 262 -14.37 -9.20 30.98
N LEU A 263 -14.60 -10.27 30.23
CA LEU A 263 -15.87 -10.56 29.57
C LEU A 263 -16.79 -11.41 30.46
N ASN A 264 -16.24 -12.32 31.27
CA ASN A 264 -17.07 -13.23 32.05
C ASN A 264 -17.93 -12.47 33.06
N GLN A 265 -19.25 -12.66 32.97
CA GLN A 265 -20.26 -12.02 33.83
C GLN A 265 -20.26 -10.48 33.81
N ASN A 266 -19.53 -9.85 32.88
CA ASN A 266 -19.47 -8.40 32.81
C ASN A 266 -20.62 -7.83 31.97
N ARG A 267 -21.67 -7.41 32.66
CA ARG A 267 -22.87 -6.83 32.05
C ARG A 267 -22.62 -5.49 31.34
N SER A 268 -21.47 -4.85 31.51
CA SER A 268 -21.20 -3.59 30.80
C SER A 268 -21.14 -3.78 29.29
N PHE A 269 -20.77 -4.96 28.81
CA PHE A 269 -20.69 -5.25 27.37
C PHE A 269 -22.05 -5.55 26.72
N GLN A 270 -23.04 -5.93 27.52
CA GLN A 270 -24.39 -6.20 27.02
C GLN A 270 -25.02 -4.90 26.51
N ASP A 271 -25.56 -4.94 25.29
CA ASP A 271 -26.15 -3.77 24.62
C ASP A 271 -25.22 -2.54 24.62
N SER A 272 -23.90 -2.77 24.48
CA SER A 272 -22.92 -1.70 24.28
C SER A 272 -22.46 -1.65 22.83
N SER A 273 -22.11 -0.46 22.35
CA SER A 273 -21.36 -0.30 21.10
C SER A 273 -19.89 -0.57 21.37
N ILE A 274 -19.32 -1.57 20.70
CA ILE A 274 -17.93 -1.96 20.91
C ILE A 274 -17.10 -1.48 19.72
N ILE A 275 -16.14 -0.59 19.98
CA ILE A 275 -15.19 -0.08 19.00
C ILE A 275 -13.93 -0.95 19.03
N LEU A 276 -13.55 -1.48 17.87
CA LEU A 276 -12.42 -2.39 17.68
C LEU A 276 -11.27 -1.62 17.00
N ASN A 277 -10.48 -0.91 17.81
CA ASN A 277 -9.25 -0.24 17.41
C ASN A 277 -8.05 -1.20 17.53
N THR A 278 -8.20 -2.37 16.91
CA THR A 278 -7.25 -3.48 16.99
C THR A 278 -6.88 -4.01 15.61
N SER A 279 -5.72 -4.66 15.52
CA SER A 279 -5.34 -5.41 14.32
C SER A 279 -6.33 -6.52 13.95
N LEU A 280 -6.32 -6.92 12.68
CA LEU A 280 -7.24 -7.90 12.07
C LEU A 280 -7.36 -9.20 12.88
N ILE A 281 -6.25 -9.77 13.31
CA ILE A 281 -6.23 -11.01 14.11
C ILE A 281 -6.89 -10.79 15.49
N LYS A 282 -6.59 -9.66 16.14
CA LYS A 282 -7.17 -9.32 17.45
C LYS A 282 -8.66 -9.04 17.33
N THR A 283 -9.10 -8.32 16.30
CA THR A 283 -10.52 -8.09 15.98
C THR A 283 -11.27 -9.41 15.83
N ALA A 284 -10.71 -10.36 15.08
CA ALA A 284 -11.29 -11.68 14.90
C ALA A 284 -11.40 -12.45 16.22
N LEU A 285 -10.33 -12.44 17.02
CA LEU A 285 -10.29 -13.09 18.32
C LEU A 285 -11.32 -12.49 19.29
N ILE A 286 -11.35 -11.16 19.43
CA ILE A 286 -12.30 -10.44 20.30
C ILE A 286 -13.74 -10.77 19.91
N SER A 287 -14.06 -10.72 18.62
CA SER A 287 -15.41 -11.01 18.11
C SER A 287 -15.84 -12.44 18.44
N SER A 288 -14.93 -13.41 18.31
CA SER A 288 -15.16 -14.80 18.71
C SER A 288 -15.34 -14.96 20.22
N GLN A 289 -14.57 -14.23 21.04
CA GLN A 289 -14.70 -14.25 22.49
C GLN A 289 -16.02 -13.62 22.97
N ILE A 290 -16.46 -12.51 22.36
CA ILE A 290 -17.76 -11.88 22.63
C ILE A 290 -18.88 -12.91 22.46
N ARG A 291 -18.88 -13.66 21.34
CA ARG A 291 -19.84 -14.74 21.14
C ARG A 291 -19.67 -15.88 22.17
N THR A 292 -18.44 -16.28 22.46
CA THR A 292 -18.15 -17.38 23.42
C THR A 292 -18.66 -17.09 24.83
N TYR A 293 -18.71 -15.82 25.23
CA TYR A 293 -19.23 -15.38 26.53
C TYR A 293 -20.70 -14.94 26.48
N ASP A 294 -21.44 -15.26 25.41
CA ASP A 294 -22.85 -14.90 25.21
C ASP A 294 -23.11 -13.39 25.41
N ILE A 295 -22.16 -12.57 24.94
CA ILE A 295 -22.28 -11.11 24.93
C ILE A 295 -23.00 -10.70 23.64
N GLU A 296 -24.12 -10.00 23.81
CA GLU A 296 -24.88 -9.41 22.70
C GLU A 296 -24.63 -7.90 22.67
N PRO A 297 -23.62 -7.42 21.91
CA PRO A 297 -23.39 -5.99 21.75
C PRO A 297 -24.51 -5.33 20.94
N PHE A 298 -24.66 -4.03 21.06
CA PHE A 298 -25.53 -3.25 20.19
C PHE A 298 -24.98 -3.27 18.75
N VAL A 299 -23.69 -2.97 18.61
CA VAL A 299 -22.95 -2.98 17.35
C VAL A 299 -21.46 -3.21 17.62
N LEU A 300 -20.75 -3.78 16.65
CA LEU A 300 -19.29 -3.77 16.60
C LEU A 300 -18.86 -2.77 15.52
N LEU A 301 -18.01 -1.80 15.87
CA LEU A 301 -17.54 -0.75 14.97
C LEU A 301 -16.04 -0.89 14.77
N SER A 302 -15.57 -0.79 13.53
CA SER A 302 -14.14 -0.68 13.28
C SER A 302 -13.84 0.17 12.06
N THR A 303 -12.68 0.81 12.07
CA THR A 303 -12.21 1.63 10.95
C THR A 303 -11.73 0.76 9.80
N GLN A 304 -11.26 1.41 8.74
CA GLN A 304 -10.73 0.74 7.55
C GLN A 304 -9.54 -0.21 7.82
N VAL A 305 -8.91 -0.11 9.00
CA VAL A 305 -7.86 -1.04 9.44
C VAL A 305 -8.30 -2.50 9.33
N ASN A 306 -9.58 -2.80 9.55
CA ASN A 306 -10.13 -4.15 9.49
C ASN A 306 -10.96 -4.44 8.24
N TYR A 307 -11.03 -3.52 7.28
CA TYR A 307 -11.66 -3.74 5.98
C TYR A 307 -10.74 -4.55 5.06
N ASN A 308 -10.69 -5.86 5.31
CA ASN A 308 -9.81 -6.79 4.59
C ASN A 308 -10.46 -8.18 4.49
N PRO A 309 -10.43 -8.86 3.32
CA PRO A 309 -11.03 -10.18 3.12
C PRO A 309 -10.54 -11.27 4.08
N ILE A 310 -9.29 -11.16 4.57
CA ILE A 310 -8.75 -12.10 5.56
C ILE A 310 -9.59 -12.12 6.84
N LEU A 311 -10.25 -11.02 7.20
CA LEU A 311 -11.14 -11.00 8.36
C LEU A 311 -12.28 -12.02 8.21
N LEU A 312 -12.77 -12.23 6.99
CA LEU A 312 -13.87 -13.15 6.69
C LEU A 312 -13.45 -14.62 6.86
N SER A 313 -12.17 -14.94 6.67
CA SER A 313 -11.63 -16.29 6.89
C SER A 313 -11.23 -16.54 8.34
N LEU A 314 -10.89 -15.50 9.10
CA LEU A 314 -10.55 -15.62 10.53
C LEU A 314 -11.77 -15.61 11.45
N THR A 315 -12.97 -15.34 10.93
CA THR A 315 -14.20 -15.20 11.73
C THR A 315 -15.33 -16.06 11.19
N GLN A 316 -16.21 -16.50 12.08
CA GLN A 316 -17.49 -17.08 11.70
C GLN A 316 -18.49 -15.97 11.36
N ILE A 317 -19.49 -16.26 10.53
CA ILE A 317 -20.53 -15.28 10.16
C ILE A 317 -21.18 -14.66 11.41
N ASN A 318 -21.41 -15.45 12.45
CA ASN A 318 -22.01 -14.98 13.70
C ASN A 318 -21.09 -14.05 14.51
N ASP A 319 -19.77 -14.22 14.43
CA ASP A 319 -18.81 -13.33 15.13
C ASP A 319 -18.89 -11.88 14.60
N ARG A 320 -19.29 -11.72 13.33
CA ARG A 320 -19.30 -10.45 12.61
C ARG A 320 -20.70 -10.01 12.15
N LYS A 321 -21.75 -10.63 12.70
CA LYS A 321 -23.14 -10.33 12.33
C LYS A 321 -23.52 -8.86 12.59
N LYS A 322 -22.99 -8.28 13.67
CA LYS A 322 -23.18 -6.88 14.07
C LYS A 322 -21.97 -5.99 13.74
N LEU A 323 -21.06 -6.45 12.89
CA LEU A 323 -19.84 -5.70 12.54
C LEU A 323 -20.10 -4.72 11.39
N LEU A 324 -19.84 -3.45 11.67
CA LEU A 324 -19.78 -2.37 10.71
C LEU A 324 -18.34 -1.85 10.59
N LEU A 325 -17.94 -1.60 9.35
CA LEU A 325 -16.61 -1.16 8.97
C LEU A 325 -16.70 0.16 8.22
N ALA A 326 -15.84 1.12 8.56
CA ALA A 326 -15.65 2.30 7.71
C ALA A 326 -14.76 1.94 6.52
N ASN A 327 -15.10 2.46 5.34
CA ASN A 327 -14.31 2.31 4.13
C ASN A 327 -14.23 3.65 3.38
N SER A 328 -13.02 4.02 2.97
CA SER A 328 -12.75 5.20 2.14
C SER A 328 -12.27 4.85 0.72
N ILE A 329 -12.26 3.55 0.35
CA ILE A 329 -11.92 3.11 -1.02
C ILE A 329 -13.18 3.12 -1.88
N SER A 330 -13.07 3.70 -3.08
CA SER A 330 -14.12 3.76 -4.09
C SER A 330 -13.56 3.56 -5.50
N ASN A 331 -12.85 2.45 -5.73
CA ASN A 331 -12.33 2.13 -7.05
C ASN A 331 -13.41 1.47 -7.92
N GLU A 332 -13.68 2.06 -9.08
CA GLU A 332 -14.62 1.53 -10.09
C GLU A 332 -13.90 1.04 -11.35
N ASP A 333 -12.58 1.26 -11.46
CA ASP A 333 -11.81 0.87 -12.63
C ASP A 333 -11.34 -0.60 -12.55
N GLN A 334 -11.93 -1.44 -13.40
CA GLN A 334 -11.62 -2.87 -13.45
C GLN A 334 -10.22 -3.14 -13.99
N THR A 335 -9.74 -2.35 -14.97
CA THR A 335 -8.41 -2.52 -15.54
C THR A 335 -7.33 -2.20 -14.49
N LEU A 336 -7.52 -1.15 -13.70
CA LEU A 336 -6.65 -0.80 -12.60
C LEU A 336 -6.68 -1.85 -11.49
N THR A 337 -7.86 -2.43 -11.20
CA THR A 337 -7.99 -3.57 -10.28
C THR A 337 -7.09 -4.72 -10.74
N TYR A 338 -7.25 -5.15 -11.99
CA TYR A 338 -6.48 -6.24 -12.58
C TYR A 338 -4.97 -5.96 -12.57
N LEU A 339 -4.56 -4.74 -12.95
CA LEU A 339 -3.14 -4.35 -12.94
C LEU A 339 -2.55 -4.39 -11.53
N ASN A 340 -3.29 -3.99 -10.50
CA ASN A 340 -2.83 -4.12 -9.12
C ASN A 340 -2.73 -5.60 -8.69
N GLU A 341 -3.66 -6.46 -9.11
CA GLU A 341 -3.63 -7.89 -8.82
C GLU A 341 -2.39 -8.58 -9.40
N LEU A 342 -1.97 -8.19 -10.62
CA LEU A 342 -0.70 -8.65 -11.22
C LEU A 342 0.52 -8.33 -10.33
N PHE A 343 0.45 -7.25 -9.56
CA PHE A 343 1.48 -6.87 -8.58
C PHE A 343 1.23 -7.41 -7.17
N SER A 344 0.38 -8.45 -7.04
CA SER A 344 0.00 -9.07 -5.76
C SER A 344 -0.64 -8.07 -4.78
N GLN A 345 -1.41 -7.12 -5.29
CA GLN A 345 -2.11 -6.10 -4.52
C GLN A 345 -3.58 -6.08 -4.88
N ASN A 346 -4.42 -5.76 -3.91
CA ASN A 346 -5.83 -5.55 -4.16
C ASN A 346 -6.19 -4.11 -3.80
N ILE A 347 -6.32 -3.26 -4.82
CA ILE A 347 -6.63 -1.83 -4.67
C ILE A 347 -7.99 -1.61 -3.98
N ASN A 348 -8.92 -2.58 -4.08
CA ASN A 348 -10.24 -2.50 -3.46
C ASN A 348 -10.22 -2.71 -1.94
N TYR A 349 -9.10 -3.20 -1.38
CA TYR A 349 -8.92 -3.43 0.05
C TYR A 349 -7.64 -2.80 0.63
N ASN A 350 -6.74 -2.29 -0.22
CA ASN A 350 -5.50 -1.65 0.19
C ASN A 350 -5.62 -0.13 0.01
N TRP A 351 -5.91 0.57 1.11
CA TRP A 351 -6.14 2.02 1.07
C TRP A 351 -4.88 2.82 0.71
N ILE A 352 -3.67 2.29 0.96
CA ILE A 352 -2.41 2.93 0.55
C ILE A 352 -2.26 2.85 -0.97
N ALA A 353 -2.57 1.69 -1.58
CA ALA A 353 -2.56 1.54 -3.02
C ALA A 353 -3.59 2.49 -3.66
N TYR A 354 -4.80 2.52 -3.11
CA TYR A 354 -5.86 3.41 -3.55
C TYR A 354 -5.46 4.89 -3.47
N ALA A 355 -5.00 5.35 -2.31
CA ALA A 355 -4.54 6.73 -2.10
C ALA A 355 -3.38 7.11 -3.03
N THR A 356 -2.46 6.18 -3.27
CA THR A 356 -1.35 6.39 -4.21
C THR A 356 -1.87 6.59 -5.63
N SER A 357 -2.80 5.75 -6.09
CA SER A 357 -3.41 5.89 -7.41
C SER A 357 -4.24 7.17 -7.54
N VAL A 358 -5.03 7.55 -6.53
CA VAL A 358 -5.80 8.81 -6.51
C VAL A 358 -4.90 10.03 -6.65
N GLY A 359 -3.84 10.11 -5.84
CA GLY A 359 -2.93 11.25 -5.91
C GLY A 359 -2.14 11.28 -7.20
N LEU A 360 -1.71 10.13 -7.72
CA LEU A 360 -1.04 10.07 -9.01
C LEU A 360 -1.98 10.42 -10.16
N ASP A 361 -3.26 10.07 -10.07
CA ASP A 361 -4.28 10.47 -11.04
C ASP A 361 -4.47 11.97 -11.13
N TYR A 362 -4.62 12.61 -9.97
CA TYR A 362 -4.63 14.05 -9.88
C TYR A 362 -3.36 14.66 -10.47
N PHE A 363 -2.18 14.19 -10.06
CA PHE A 363 -0.91 14.78 -10.49
C PHE A 363 -0.69 14.60 -11.99
N TYR A 364 -0.99 13.41 -12.51
CA TYR A 364 -0.87 13.09 -13.92
C TYR A 364 -1.74 14.02 -14.75
N THR A 365 -3.03 14.08 -14.46
CA THR A 365 -3.99 14.88 -15.24
C THR A 365 -3.85 16.39 -15.04
N GLN A 366 -3.42 16.86 -13.87
CA GLN A 366 -3.30 18.31 -13.62
C GLN A 366 -1.97 18.89 -14.08
N PHE A 367 -0.90 18.11 -14.01
CA PHE A 367 0.44 18.65 -14.16
C PHE A 367 1.32 17.95 -15.21
N LEU A 368 1.07 16.67 -15.50
CA LEU A 368 1.92 15.89 -16.43
C LEU A 368 1.32 15.83 -17.84
N ASP A 369 0.02 15.58 -17.94
CA ASP A 369 -0.73 15.38 -19.18
C ASP A 369 -2.16 15.91 -19.01
N LYS A 370 -2.36 17.19 -19.36
CA LYS A 370 -3.62 17.92 -19.15
C LYS A 370 -4.76 17.48 -20.05
N ASP A 371 -4.46 16.73 -21.10
CA ASP A 371 -5.46 16.20 -22.03
C ASP A 371 -6.02 14.84 -21.55
N SER A 372 -5.35 14.23 -20.56
CA SER A 372 -5.80 12.97 -19.97
C SER A 372 -7.00 13.15 -19.02
N GLN A 373 -7.84 12.11 -18.96
CA GLN A 373 -9.01 12.10 -18.10
C GLN A 373 -8.71 11.46 -16.75
N ARG A 374 -9.28 12.06 -15.69
CA ARG A 374 -9.28 11.52 -14.34
C ARG A 374 -10.02 10.19 -14.29
N ILE A 375 -9.47 9.23 -13.55
CA ILE A 375 -10.11 7.95 -13.23
C ILE A 375 -10.85 8.03 -11.88
N PHE A 376 -10.43 8.96 -11.02
CA PHE A 376 -10.93 9.09 -9.65
C PHE A 376 -11.65 10.41 -9.42
N ASP A 377 -12.77 10.36 -8.70
CA ASP A 377 -13.62 11.52 -8.38
C ASP A 377 -13.22 12.24 -7.08
N GLU A 378 -12.21 11.74 -6.36
CA GLU A 378 -11.71 12.37 -5.14
C GLU A 378 -11.27 13.82 -5.39
N SER A 379 -11.80 14.71 -4.56
CA SER A 379 -11.47 16.12 -4.56
C SER A 379 -10.25 16.41 -3.67
N LEU A 380 -9.44 17.37 -4.09
CA LEU A 380 -8.37 17.93 -3.27
C LEU A 380 -8.89 19.20 -2.58
N ASN A 381 -8.80 19.25 -1.25
CA ASN A 381 -9.12 20.44 -0.46
C ASN A 381 -7.93 20.81 0.41
N ASP A 382 -7.43 22.04 0.27
CA ASP A 382 -6.29 22.56 1.03
C ASP A 382 -5.08 21.59 1.03
N ASN A 383 -4.72 21.07 -0.15
CA ASN A 383 -3.66 20.07 -0.36
C ASN A 383 -3.87 18.72 0.37
N GLN A 384 -5.07 18.41 0.84
CA GLN A 384 -5.46 17.11 1.36
C GLN A 384 -6.55 16.48 0.48
N PHE A 385 -6.37 15.23 0.06
CA PHE A 385 -7.44 14.50 -0.63
C PHE A 385 -8.57 14.19 0.32
N ASP A 386 -9.80 14.48 -0.09
CA ASP A 386 -11.00 14.14 0.66
C ASP A 386 -11.62 12.85 0.13
N TYR A 387 -11.82 11.89 1.02
CA TYR A 387 -12.36 10.58 0.70
C TYR A 387 -13.74 10.40 1.32
N LYS A 388 -14.72 10.01 0.50
CA LYS A 388 -16.06 9.69 1.00
C LYS A 388 -15.99 8.45 1.90
N VAL A 389 -16.47 8.59 3.14
CA VAL A 389 -16.60 7.46 4.06
C VAL A 389 -17.91 6.73 3.80
N LYS A 390 -17.81 5.43 3.51
CA LYS A 390 -18.94 4.51 3.39
C LYS A 390 -18.92 3.58 4.59
N ILE A 391 -20.10 3.21 5.10
CA ILE A 391 -20.23 2.14 6.09
C ILE A 391 -20.50 0.84 5.37
N ILE A 392 -19.75 -0.19 5.76
CA ILE A 392 -19.74 -1.50 5.15
C ILE A 392 -20.16 -2.52 6.21
N ARG A 393 -21.08 -3.41 5.87
CA ARG A 393 -21.40 -4.58 6.69
C ARG A 393 -20.76 -5.83 6.11
N SER A 394 -20.40 -6.76 6.98
CA SER A 394 -20.03 -8.10 6.54
C SER A 394 -21.31 -8.90 6.23
N GLN A 395 -21.41 -9.49 5.03
CA GLN A 395 -22.57 -10.28 4.62
C GLN A 395 -22.10 -11.55 3.92
N GLY A 396 -22.46 -12.72 4.47
CA GLY A 396 -22.02 -14.00 3.93
C GLY A 396 -20.49 -14.05 3.82
N LEU A 397 -19.95 -14.35 2.64
CA LEU A 397 -18.51 -14.43 2.36
C LEU A 397 -17.92 -13.12 1.82
N GLY A 398 -18.61 -11.99 1.98
CA GLY A 398 -18.16 -10.70 1.43
C GLY A 398 -18.50 -9.50 2.30
N PHE A 399 -18.21 -8.34 1.72
CA PHE A 399 -18.51 -7.03 2.27
C PHE A 399 -19.51 -6.32 1.38
N THR A 400 -20.48 -5.65 1.98
CA THR A 400 -21.52 -4.91 1.25
C THR A 400 -21.70 -3.53 1.86
N PRO A 401 -21.84 -2.46 1.05
CA PRO A 401 -22.22 -1.16 1.58
C PRO A 401 -23.53 -1.25 2.34
N LEU A 402 -23.57 -0.61 3.51
CA LEU A 402 -24.82 -0.35 4.20
C LEU A 402 -25.55 0.73 3.38
N GLN A 403 -26.69 0.38 2.79
CA GLN A 403 -27.51 1.38 2.12
C GLN A 403 -27.99 2.39 3.15
N ASP A 404 -27.81 3.68 2.88
CA ASP A 404 -28.42 4.74 3.68
C ASP A 404 -29.94 4.51 3.64
N GLN A 405 -30.55 4.31 4.81
CA GLN A 405 -32.01 4.16 4.94
C GLN A 405 -32.69 5.52 4.87
#